data_AF-A0A251XG39-F1
#
_entry.id   AF-A0A251XG39-F1
#
_cell.length_a   1.000
_cell.length_b   1.000
_cell.length_c   1.000
_cell.angle_alpha   90.00
_cell.angle_beta   90.00
_cell.angle_gamma   90.00
#
_symmetry.space_group_name_H-M   'P 1'
#
loop_
_entity.id
_entity.type
_entity.pdbx_description
1 polymer ?
#
loop_
_entity_poly.entity_id
_entity_poly.type
_entity_poly.pdbx_seq_one_letter_code
_entity_poly.pdbx_strand_id
1 'polypeptide(L)'
;MLWGNRNWGPYLNDALREAEEKGYRQLIAVATSAYSSYSSCRQYREDFADALEDTRLQGVVRIDKVRQFFDHPGFVTPFIEGTRDGIRDVIAHFEAEGAPVDLATDVEILFSTHSIPSSDASRSGPAERGFDEDGAYAAQHLAVAEVVMHEVTKELGIDQDVPWQLVYQSRSGPPSMPWLEPDVNDAIGELPRRAAEPS
;
A
#
# COMPACT_ATOMS: atom_id res chain seq x y z
N MET A 1 7.03 -22.28 -8.77
CA MET A 1 7.03 -21.06 -7.94
C MET A 1 7.98 -21.30 -6.79
N LEU A 2 8.89 -20.37 -6.52
CA LEU A 2 9.80 -20.41 -5.37
C LEU A 2 9.28 -19.40 -4.34
N TRP A 3 9.44 -19.69 -3.05
CA TRP A 3 9.05 -18.79 -1.97
C TRP A 3 10.23 -18.54 -1.04
N GLY A 4 10.57 -17.28 -0.83
CA GLY A 4 11.68 -16.88 0.03
C GLY A 4 11.30 -15.63 0.82
N ASN A 5 11.20 -15.79 2.12
CA ASN A 5 10.92 -14.75 3.09
C ASN A 5 12.22 -14.15 3.60
N ARG A 6 12.11 -12.95 4.17
CA ARG A 6 13.24 -12.25 4.80
C ARG A 6 13.42 -12.58 6.28
N ASN A 7 12.31 -12.61 7.02
CA ASN A 7 12.34 -12.63 8.49
C ASN A 7 11.92 -13.99 9.09
N TRP A 8 11.50 -14.95 8.27
CA TRP A 8 11.07 -16.27 8.71
C TRP A 8 11.27 -17.30 7.59
N GLY A 9 11.25 -18.59 7.89
CA GLY A 9 11.41 -19.63 6.86
C GLY A 9 10.18 -19.77 5.93
N PRO A 10 10.33 -20.27 4.70
CA PRO A 10 11.59 -20.55 4.02
C PRO A 10 12.29 -19.24 3.63
N TYR A 11 13.61 -19.17 3.80
CA TYR A 11 14.37 -17.94 3.53
C TYR A 11 14.73 -17.80 2.04
N LEU A 12 15.17 -16.60 1.63
CA LEU A 12 15.69 -16.37 0.27
C LEU A 12 16.81 -17.37 -0.11
N ASN A 13 17.71 -17.69 0.83
CA ASN A 13 18.79 -18.64 0.60
C ASN A 13 18.25 -20.05 0.32
N ASP A 14 17.12 -20.44 0.93
CA ASP A 14 16.49 -21.74 0.69
C ASP A 14 15.85 -21.79 -0.71
N ALA A 15 15.16 -20.71 -1.09
CA ALA A 15 14.58 -20.56 -2.43
C ALA A 15 15.65 -20.61 -3.54
N LEU A 16 16.83 -20.02 -3.31
CA LEU A 16 17.92 -20.02 -4.28
C LEU A 16 18.62 -21.37 -4.40
N ARG A 17 18.77 -22.12 -3.31
CA ARG A 17 19.24 -23.51 -3.37
C ARG A 17 18.26 -24.39 -4.14
N GLU A 18 16.96 -24.24 -3.89
CA GLU A 18 15.92 -24.95 -4.66
C GLU A 18 15.97 -24.55 -6.15
N ALA A 19 16.24 -23.28 -6.46
CA ALA A 19 16.42 -22.83 -7.84
C ALA A 19 17.61 -23.54 -8.51
N GLU A 20 18.75 -23.64 -7.83
CA GLU A 20 19.94 -24.33 -8.32
C GLU A 20 19.68 -25.83 -8.55
N GLU A 21 19.09 -26.52 -7.57
CA GLU A 21 18.75 -27.94 -7.65
C GLU A 21 17.83 -28.25 -8.84
N LYS A 22 16.92 -27.33 -9.15
CA LYS A 22 16.01 -27.42 -10.30
C LYS A 22 16.63 -26.93 -11.62
N GLY A 23 17.86 -26.43 -11.59
CA GLY A 23 18.58 -25.91 -12.76
C GLY A 23 18.06 -24.57 -13.26
N TYR A 24 17.32 -23.81 -12.45
CA TYR A 24 16.83 -22.49 -12.80
C TYR A 24 17.97 -21.46 -12.74
N ARG A 25 18.14 -20.68 -13.83
CA ARG A 25 19.21 -19.67 -13.97
C ARG A 25 18.69 -18.25 -14.12
N GLN A 26 17.41 -18.09 -14.45
CA GLN A 26 16.75 -16.80 -14.61
C GLN A 26 15.47 -16.82 -13.77
N LEU A 27 15.38 -15.91 -12.81
CA LEU A 27 14.27 -15.79 -11.88
C LEU A 27 13.64 -14.41 -12.03
N ILE A 28 12.31 -14.36 -12.08
CA ILE A 28 11.57 -13.10 -11.97
C ILE A 28 11.08 -12.99 -10.52
N ALA A 29 11.54 -11.96 -9.82
CA ALA A 29 11.16 -11.73 -8.43
C ALA A 29 9.98 -10.77 -8.33
N VAL A 30 8.87 -11.27 -7.79
CA VAL A 30 7.70 -10.48 -7.41
C VAL A 30 7.78 -10.21 -5.91
N ALA A 31 8.18 -8.99 -5.53
CA ALA A 31 8.08 -8.57 -4.14
C ALA A 31 6.61 -8.26 -3.80
N THR A 32 6.15 -8.61 -2.60
CA THR A 32 4.77 -8.37 -2.16
C THR A 32 4.48 -6.90 -1.82
N SER A 33 5.46 -6.03 -1.98
CA SER A 33 5.32 -4.59 -1.76
C SER A 33 5.08 -3.85 -3.08
N ALA A 34 3.85 -3.37 -3.25
CA ALA A 34 3.40 -2.72 -4.49
C ALA A 34 3.90 -1.27 -4.65
N TYR A 35 4.15 -0.56 -3.55
CA TYR A 35 4.43 0.88 -3.47
C TYR A 35 5.93 1.17 -3.33
N SER A 36 6.37 2.35 -3.74
CA SER A 36 7.79 2.76 -3.73
C SER A 36 8.22 3.26 -2.34
N SER A 37 9.19 2.61 -1.72
CA SER A 37 9.87 3.05 -0.50
C SER A 37 11.28 2.45 -0.42
N TYR A 38 12.13 2.90 0.51
CA TYR A 38 13.44 2.26 0.72
C TYR A 38 13.28 0.76 0.99
N SER A 39 12.41 0.41 1.94
CA SER A 39 12.16 -0.96 2.40
C SER A 39 11.50 -1.84 1.34
N SER A 40 10.75 -1.27 0.39
CA SER A 40 10.13 -2.02 -0.70
C SER A 40 10.93 -2.05 -2.00
N CYS A 41 11.89 -1.12 -2.19
CA CYS A 41 12.64 -0.99 -3.44
C CYS A 41 14.09 -1.43 -3.34
N ARG A 42 14.89 -0.72 -2.54
CA ARG A 42 16.34 -0.90 -2.50
C ARG A 42 16.69 -2.11 -1.65
N GLN A 43 16.03 -2.24 -0.50
CA GLN A 43 16.30 -3.30 0.45
C GLN A 43 16.12 -4.70 -0.15
N TYR A 44 15.05 -4.95 -0.93
CA TYR A 44 14.89 -6.24 -1.62
C TYR A 44 16.01 -6.56 -2.62
N ARG A 45 16.59 -5.54 -3.28
CA ARG A 45 17.70 -5.76 -4.22
C ARG A 45 18.99 -6.07 -3.47
N GLU A 46 19.20 -5.42 -2.33
CA GLU A 46 20.30 -5.72 -1.40
C GLU A 46 20.14 -7.15 -0.87
N ASP A 47 18.97 -7.50 -0.34
CA ASP A 47 18.68 -8.86 0.16
C ASP A 47 18.88 -9.94 -0.92
N PHE A 48 18.54 -9.67 -2.19
CA PHE A 48 18.81 -10.60 -3.31
C PHE A 48 20.29 -10.72 -3.64
N ALA A 49 21.04 -9.63 -3.60
CA ALA A 49 22.48 -9.64 -3.84
C ALA A 49 23.20 -10.44 -2.75
N ASP A 50 22.87 -10.17 -1.49
CA ASP A 50 23.40 -10.87 -0.32
C ASP A 50 23.08 -12.37 -0.40
N ALA A 51 21.84 -12.73 -0.73
CA ALA A 51 21.44 -14.13 -0.88
C ALA A 51 22.17 -14.86 -2.01
N LEU A 52 22.42 -14.18 -3.14
CA LEU A 52 23.21 -14.73 -4.26
C LEU A 52 24.69 -14.94 -3.87
N GLU A 53 25.25 -14.03 -3.08
CA GLU A 53 26.61 -14.15 -2.55
C GLU A 53 26.71 -15.32 -1.55
N ASP A 54 25.82 -15.37 -0.56
CA ASP A 54 25.75 -16.41 0.47
C ASP A 54 25.60 -17.82 -0.11
N THR A 55 24.84 -17.94 -1.20
CA THR A 55 24.62 -19.23 -1.89
C THR A 55 25.67 -19.53 -2.95
N ARG A 56 26.61 -18.60 -3.20
CA ARG A 56 27.63 -18.68 -4.27
C ARG A 56 27.03 -18.83 -5.67
N LEU A 57 25.85 -18.23 -5.88
CA LEU A 57 25.12 -18.24 -7.15
C LEU A 57 25.25 -16.93 -7.92
N GLN A 58 26.05 -15.99 -7.42
CA GLN A 58 26.35 -14.74 -8.13
C GLN A 58 26.99 -15.03 -9.50
N GLY A 59 26.43 -14.42 -10.55
CA GLY A 59 26.84 -14.67 -11.94
C GLY A 59 26.33 -15.98 -12.55
N VAL A 60 25.73 -16.87 -11.73
CA VAL A 60 25.14 -18.15 -12.17
C VAL A 60 23.61 -18.02 -12.27
N VAL A 61 22.98 -17.44 -11.25
CA VAL A 61 21.55 -17.14 -11.21
C VAL A 61 21.35 -15.64 -11.35
N ARG A 62 20.47 -15.25 -12.27
CA ARG A 62 20.03 -13.88 -12.47
C ARG A 62 18.63 -13.70 -11.89
N ILE A 63 18.45 -12.66 -11.10
CA ILE A 63 17.15 -12.29 -10.52
C ILE A 63 16.75 -10.92 -11.07
N ASP A 64 15.66 -10.86 -11.82
CA ASP A 64 15.06 -9.62 -12.30
C ASP A 64 13.83 -9.29 -11.45
N LYS A 65 13.90 -8.21 -10.66
CA LYS A 65 12.78 -7.74 -9.84
C LYS A 65 11.74 -7.05 -10.71
N VAL A 66 10.47 -7.43 -10.58
CA VAL A 66 9.35 -6.69 -11.16
C VAL A 66 9.32 -5.27 -10.59
N ARG A 67 8.96 -4.30 -11.45
CA ARG A 67 8.76 -2.90 -11.04
C ARG A 67 7.65 -2.79 -9.97
N GLN A 68 7.56 -1.64 -9.33
CA GLN A 68 6.41 -1.33 -8.49
C GLN A 68 5.13 -1.39 -9.33
N PHE A 69 4.06 -1.96 -8.78
CA PHE A 69 2.83 -2.33 -9.48
C PHE A 69 1.57 -1.79 -8.79
N PHE A 70 1.72 -0.78 -7.93
CA PHE A 70 0.61 -0.10 -7.26
C PHE A 70 -0.48 0.40 -8.23
N ASP A 71 -0.11 0.69 -9.48
CA ASP A 71 -0.96 1.21 -10.55
C ASP A 71 -1.52 0.12 -11.47
N HIS A 72 -1.18 -1.15 -11.25
CA HIS A 72 -1.60 -2.23 -12.13
C HIS A 72 -3.09 -2.58 -11.90
N PRO A 73 -3.92 -2.78 -12.94
CA PRO A 73 -5.33 -3.11 -12.77
C PRO A 73 -5.57 -4.32 -11.85
N GLY A 74 -4.79 -5.39 -12.01
CA GLY A 74 -4.86 -6.57 -11.13
C GLY A 74 -4.53 -6.31 -9.66
N PHE A 75 -3.95 -5.15 -9.32
CA PHE A 75 -3.75 -4.70 -7.94
C PHE A 75 -4.85 -3.74 -7.49
N VAL A 76 -5.27 -2.79 -8.34
CA VAL A 76 -6.24 -1.75 -7.99
C VAL A 76 -7.69 -2.26 -7.98
N THR A 77 -8.07 -3.14 -8.90
CA THR A 77 -9.45 -3.64 -9.05
C THR A 77 -10.02 -4.25 -7.76
N PRO A 78 -9.29 -5.09 -7.00
CA PRO A 78 -9.80 -5.60 -5.73
C PRO A 78 -10.13 -4.51 -4.70
N PHE A 79 -9.41 -3.37 -4.69
CA PHE A 79 -9.75 -2.24 -3.82
C PHE A 79 -11.02 -1.53 -4.28
N ILE A 80 -11.21 -1.35 -5.59
CA ILE A 80 -12.46 -0.82 -6.17
C ILE A 80 -13.64 -1.70 -5.75
N GLU A 81 -13.53 -3.02 -5.97
CA GLU A 81 -14.58 -3.97 -5.65
C GLU A 81 -14.90 -3.98 -4.15
N GLY A 82 -13.87 -4.07 -3.30
CA GLY A 82 -14.04 -4.08 -1.85
C GLY A 82 -14.65 -2.80 -1.30
N THR A 83 -14.22 -1.62 -1.77
CA THR A 83 -14.78 -0.34 -1.32
C THR A 83 -16.22 -0.17 -1.81
N ARG A 84 -16.53 -0.52 -3.06
CA ARG A 84 -17.89 -0.51 -3.60
C ARG A 84 -18.83 -1.38 -2.77
N ASP A 85 -18.42 -2.61 -2.50
CA ASP A 85 -19.24 -3.58 -1.78
C ASP A 85 -19.43 -3.11 -0.33
N GLY A 86 -18.40 -2.56 0.30
CA GLY A 86 -18.50 -1.94 1.62
C GLY A 86 -19.48 -0.76 1.69
N ILE A 87 -19.48 0.15 0.70
CA ILE A 87 -20.45 1.24 0.63
C ILE A 87 -21.88 0.69 0.47
N ARG A 88 -22.08 -0.32 -0.38
CA ARG A 88 -23.40 -0.97 -0.55
C ARG A 88 -23.90 -1.58 0.75
N ASP A 89 -23.02 -2.24 1.50
CA ASP A 89 -23.36 -2.85 2.78
C ASP A 89 -23.78 -1.80 3.82
N VAL A 90 -23.06 -0.67 3.88
CA VAL A 90 -23.42 0.46 4.76
C VAL A 90 -24.81 1.03 4.40
N ILE A 91 -25.05 1.31 3.12
CA ILE A 91 -26.36 1.81 2.66
C ILE A 91 -27.47 0.83 3.04
N ALA A 92 -27.30 -0.46 2.69
CA ALA A 92 -28.31 -1.48 2.95
C ALA A 92 -28.59 -1.67 4.45
N HIS A 93 -27.55 -1.56 5.29
CA HIS A 93 -27.70 -1.65 6.74
C HIS A 93 -28.59 -0.52 7.30
N PHE A 94 -28.29 0.72 6.95
CA PHE A 94 -29.03 1.90 7.42
C PHE A 94 -30.46 1.98 6.85
N GLU A 95 -30.66 1.58 5.59
CA GLU A 95 -31.98 1.43 4.99
C GLU A 95 -32.85 0.41 5.73
N ALA A 96 -32.26 -0.74 6.14
CA ALA A 96 -32.97 -1.77 6.89
C ALA A 96 -33.39 -1.30 8.30
N GLU A 97 -32.67 -0.34 8.88
CA GLU A 97 -33.01 0.30 10.15
C GLU A 97 -34.02 1.46 9.99
N GLY A 98 -34.43 1.77 8.75
CA GLY A 98 -35.36 2.86 8.45
C GLY A 98 -34.75 4.26 8.62
N ALA A 99 -33.42 4.36 8.63
CA ALA A 99 -32.66 5.59 8.76
C ALA A 99 -31.67 5.72 7.60
N PRO A 100 -32.10 6.19 6.41
CA PRO A 100 -31.22 6.34 5.26
C PRO A 100 -29.98 7.17 5.60
N VAL A 101 -28.82 6.71 5.14
CA VAL A 101 -27.52 7.35 5.38
C VAL A 101 -27.23 8.40 4.32
N ASP A 102 -26.74 9.58 4.71
CA ASP A 102 -26.15 10.54 3.77
C ASP A 102 -24.64 10.28 3.70
N LEU A 103 -24.17 9.68 2.60
CA LEU A 103 -22.75 9.34 2.44
C LEU A 103 -21.81 10.55 2.48
N ALA A 104 -22.31 11.77 2.32
CA ALA A 104 -21.50 12.98 2.32
C ALA A 104 -21.21 13.48 3.74
N THR A 105 -22.07 13.15 4.71
CA THR A 105 -21.97 13.65 6.09
C THR A 105 -21.80 12.54 7.11
N ASP A 106 -22.31 11.35 6.82
CA ASP A 106 -22.43 10.26 7.78
C ASP A 106 -21.37 9.16 7.56
N VAL A 107 -20.64 9.23 6.45
CA VAL A 107 -19.63 8.22 6.06
C VAL A 107 -18.29 8.89 5.76
N GLU A 108 -17.21 8.28 6.25
CA GLU A 108 -15.83 8.63 5.90
C GLU A 108 -15.09 7.35 5.51
N ILE A 109 -14.39 7.38 4.39
CA ILE A 109 -13.57 6.25 3.91
C ILE A 109 -12.09 6.48 4.26
N LEU A 110 -11.53 5.60 5.08
CA LEU A 110 -10.13 5.66 5.49
C LEU A 110 -9.29 4.66 4.69
N PHE A 111 -8.47 5.16 3.76
CA PHE A 111 -7.45 4.33 3.10
C PHE A 111 -6.25 4.22 4.03
N SER A 112 -6.09 3.06 4.68
CA SER A 112 -5.02 2.87 5.68
C SER A 112 -3.79 2.16 5.10
N THR A 113 -2.60 2.69 5.37
CA THR A 113 -1.31 2.08 5.01
C THR A 113 -0.28 2.15 6.13
N HIS A 114 0.77 1.34 6.07
CA HIS A 114 1.85 1.41 7.05
C HIS A 114 2.58 2.75 6.97
N SER A 115 2.78 3.39 8.13
CA SER A 115 3.59 4.61 8.20
C SER A 115 5.06 4.29 8.00
N ILE A 116 5.79 5.26 7.45
CA ILE A 116 7.26 5.25 7.38
C ILE A 116 7.80 6.58 7.92
N PRO A 117 9.05 6.63 8.41
CA PRO A 117 9.67 7.90 8.78
C PRO A 117 9.63 8.90 7.62
N SER A 118 9.31 10.16 7.89
CA SER A 118 9.17 11.18 6.82
C SER A 118 10.48 11.36 6.04
N SER A 119 11.64 11.15 6.68
CA SER A 119 12.93 11.15 5.99
C SER A 119 13.09 10.03 4.96
N ASP A 120 12.44 8.88 5.18
CA ASP A 120 12.45 7.77 4.22
C ASP A 120 11.40 7.97 3.14
N ALA A 121 10.25 8.56 3.51
CA ALA A 121 9.21 8.98 2.57
C ALA A 121 9.75 9.96 1.53
N SER A 122 10.42 11.04 1.97
CA SER A 122 11.04 12.05 1.09
C SER A 122 12.09 11.50 0.12
N ARG A 123 12.68 10.33 0.43
CA ARG A 123 13.66 9.63 -0.41
C ARG A 123 13.03 8.57 -1.32
N SER A 124 11.72 8.42 -1.26
CA SER A 124 10.98 7.41 -2.02
C SER A 124 10.72 7.87 -3.44
N GLY A 125 11.09 7.02 -4.40
CA GLY A 125 10.94 7.28 -5.83
C GLY A 125 12.07 8.10 -6.47
N PRO A 126 12.03 8.29 -7.80
CA PRO A 126 13.05 9.05 -8.52
C PRO A 126 12.94 10.56 -8.24
N ALA A 127 14.06 11.20 -7.90
CA ALA A 127 14.09 12.63 -7.55
C ALA A 127 13.64 13.53 -8.70
N GLU A 128 13.82 13.10 -9.95
CA GLU A 128 13.48 13.85 -11.16
C GLU A 128 11.96 13.97 -11.38
N ARG A 129 11.16 13.19 -10.64
CA ARG A 129 9.70 13.19 -10.75
C ARG A 129 9.03 14.31 -9.96
N GLY A 130 9.77 15.03 -9.11
CA GLY A 130 9.28 16.22 -8.42
C GLY A 130 8.12 15.97 -7.46
N PHE A 131 8.13 14.84 -6.74
CA PHE A 131 7.20 14.60 -5.63
C PHE A 131 7.39 15.66 -4.54
N ASP A 132 6.38 15.83 -3.70
CA ASP A 132 6.44 16.67 -2.50
C ASP A 132 7.33 16.06 -1.40
N GLU A 133 7.25 16.61 -0.19
CA GLU A 133 8.07 16.18 0.95
C GLU A 133 7.77 14.74 1.43
N ASP A 134 6.57 14.22 1.15
CA ASP A 134 6.17 12.85 1.51
C ASP A 134 6.53 11.83 0.40
N GLY A 135 7.02 12.34 -0.74
CA GLY A 135 7.66 11.56 -1.78
C GLY A 135 6.72 10.60 -2.51
N ALA A 136 7.31 9.70 -3.30
CA ALA A 136 6.54 8.78 -4.12
C ALA A 136 5.69 7.79 -3.32
N TYR A 137 6.02 7.53 -2.05
CA TYR A 137 5.28 6.56 -1.24
C TYR A 137 3.85 7.06 -0.97
N ALA A 138 3.72 8.26 -0.40
CA ALA A 138 2.44 8.88 -0.13
C ALA A 138 1.69 9.19 -1.43
N ALA A 139 2.37 9.78 -2.42
CA ALA A 139 1.75 10.12 -3.70
C ALA A 139 1.15 8.89 -4.43
N GLN A 140 1.79 7.72 -4.34
CA GLN A 140 1.26 6.49 -4.95
C GLN A 140 0.05 5.95 -4.20
N HIS A 141 0.04 6.04 -2.87
CA HIS A 141 -1.13 5.66 -2.08
C HIS A 141 -2.33 6.59 -2.33
N LEU A 142 -2.08 7.91 -2.38
CA LEU A 142 -3.10 8.90 -2.73
C LEU A 142 -3.68 8.64 -4.12
N ALA A 143 -2.83 8.43 -5.13
CA ALA A 143 -3.30 8.16 -6.48
C ALA A 143 -4.19 6.90 -6.57
N VAL A 144 -3.89 5.85 -5.80
CA VAL A 144 -4.75 4.65 -5.75
C VAL A 144 -6.07 4.96 -5.07
N ALA A 145 -6.06 5.69 -3.95
CA ALA A 145 -7.28 6.10 -3.25
C ALA A 145 -8.19 6.95 -4.14
N GLU A 146 -7.62 7.91 -4.88
CA GLU A 146 -8.34 8.75 -5.84
C GLU A 146 -9.00 7.91 -6.95
N VAL A 147 -8.26 6.96 -7.54
CA VAL A 147 -8.80 6.07 -8.58
C VAL A 147 -9.90 5.18 -8.03
N VAL A 148 -9.72 4.63 -6.82
CA VAL A 148 -10.74 3.81 -6.16
C VAL A 148 -12.01 4.62 -5.96
N MET A 149 -11.92 5.80 -5.36
CA MET A 149 -13.08 6.65 -5.11
C MET A 149 -13.77 7.10 -6.39
N HIS A 150 -12.99 7.44 -7.42
CA HIS A 150 -13.54 7.81 -8.73
C HIS A 150 -14.34 6.68 -9.38
N GLU A 151 -13.79 5.47 -9.44
CA GLU A 151 -14.49 4.35 -10.09
C GLU A 151 -15.68 3.87 -9.24
N VAL A 152 -15.55 3.84 -7.91
CA VAL A 152 -16.64 3.41 -7.02
C VAL A 152 -17.85 4.34 -7.10
N THR A 153 -17.64 5.67 -7.00
CA THR A 153 -18.73 6.65 -7.08
C THR A 153 -19.45 6.58 -8.43
N LYS A 154 -18.68 6.45 -9.51
CA LYS A 154 -19.21 6.25 -10.87
C LYS A 154 -20.00 4.94 -11.03
N GLU A 155 -19.49 3.81 -10.52
CA GLU A 155 -20.17 2.50 -10.60
C GLU A 155 -21.47 2.46 -9.79
N LEU A 156 -21.52 3.18 -8.67
CA LEU A 156 -22.69 3.26 -7.81
C LEU A 156 -23.68 4.37 -8.21
N GLY A 157 -23.30 5.26 -9.14
CA GLY A 157 -24.11 6.43 -9.49
C GLY A 157 -24.27 7.42 -8.35
N ILE A 158 -23.22 7.56 -7.52
CA ILE A 158 -23.17 8.49 -6.40
C ILE A 158 -22.71 9.84 -6.93
N ASP A 159 -23.62 10.81 -6.95
CA ASP A 159 -23.34 12.18 -7.40
C ASP A 159 -22.85 13.11 -6.26
N GLN A 160 -22.86 12.61 -5.02
CA GLN A 160 -22.41 13.34 -3.83
C GLN A 160 -20.93 13.08 -3.54
N ASP A 161 -20.26 14.08 -2.96
CA ASP A 161 -18.89 13.93 -2.48
C ASP A 161 -18.89 13.02 -1.24
N VAL A 162 -18.25 11.85 -1.34
CA VAL A 162 -18.05 10.93 -0.21
C VAL A 162 -16.68 11.23 0.41
N PRO A 163 -16.62 11.72 1.66
CA PRO A 163 -15.36 12.03 2.34
C PRO A 163 -14.43 10.83 2.41
N TRP A 164 -13.14 11.07 2.15
CA TRP A 164 -12.11 10.06 2.29
C TRP A 164 -10.76 10.70 2.62
N GLN A 165 -9.87 9.89 3.20
CA GLN A 165 -8.51 10.30 3.53
C GLN A 165 -7.54 9.11 3.47
N LEU A 166 -6.28 9.42 3.16
CA LEU A 166 -5.16 8.52 3.39
C LEU A 166 -4.70 8.66 4.84
N VAL A 167 -4.68 7.54 5.57
CA VAL A 167 -4.24 7.47 6.97
C VAL A 167 -3.13 6.45 7.12
N TYR A 168 -2.34 6.60 8.16
CA TYR A 168 -1.17 5.78 8.42
C TYR A 168 -1.32 4.98 9.72
N GLN A 169 -0.64 3.84 9.80
CA GLN A 169 -0.68 2.98 10.98
C GLN A 169 0.68 2.36 11.31
N SER A 170 0.80 1.77 12.50
CA SER A 170 1.98 1.00 12.95
C SER A 170 3.28 1.80 13.07
N ARG A 171 3.19 3.08 13.47
CA ARG A 171 4.36 3.85 13.91
C ARG A 171 5.04 3.13 15.08
N SER A 172 6.31 2.79 14.91
CA SER A 172 7.08 1.99 15.90
C SER A 172 8.44 2.59 16.27
N GLY A 173 8.71 3.84 15.87
CA GLY A 173 9.94 4.57 16.20
C GLY A 173 9.84 5.44 17.46
N PRO A 174 10.94 6.09 17.86
CA PRO A 174 10.93 7.02 18.99
C PRO A 174 9.95 8.19 18.75
N PRO A 175 9.30 8.74 19.79
CA PRO A 175 8.31 9.80 19.63
C PRO A 175 8.82 11.07 18.95
N SER A 176 10.13 11.34 19.02
CA SER A 176 10.79 12.50 18.43
C SER A 176 11.08 12.36 16.93
N MET A 177 10.99 11.14 16.37
CA MET A 177 11.13 10.94 14.93
C MET A 177 9.80 11.27 14.25
N PRO A 178 9.78 12.16 13.24
CA PRO A 178 8.60 12.42 12.41
C PRO A 178 8.29 11.23 11.49
N TRP A 179 7.00 10.92 11.35
CA TRP A 179 6.46 9.85 10.51
C TRP A 179 5.33 10.44 9.66
N LEU A 180 4.93 9.74 8.60
CA LEU A 180 3.74 10.11 7.84
C LEU A 180 2.47 10.02 8.71
N GLU A 181 1.66 11.06 8.60
CA GLU A 181 0.46 11.34 9.38
C GLU A 181 -0.71 11.68 8.44
N PRO A 182 -1.98 11.58 8.89
CA PRO A 182 -2.43 11.28 10.26
C PRO A 182 -2.36 9.80 10.64
N ASP A 183 -2.21 9.49 11.93
CA ASP A 183 -2.44 8.12 12.45
C ASP A 183 -3.92 7.76 12.35
N VAL A 184 -4.21 6.51 12.00
CA VAL A 184 -5.59 6.02 11.83
C VAL A 184 -6.43 6.16 13.11
N ASN A 185 -5.86 5.98 14.30
CA ASN A 185 -6.62 6.11 15.54
C ASN A 185 -6.95 7.57 15.83
N ASP A 186 -6.02 8.48 15.54
CA ASP A 186 -6.23 9.92 15.68
C ASP A 186 -7.30 10.39 14.67
N ALA A 187 -7.22 9.92 13.41
CA ALA A 187 -8.21 10.21 12.38
C ALA A 187 -9.61 9.74 12.79
N ILE A 188 -9.75 8.51 13.31
CA ILE A 188 -11.02 7.97 13.82
C ILE A 188 -11.54 8.81 15.00
N GLY A 189 -10.65 9.22 15.91
CA GLY A 189 -11.01 10.05 17.07
C GLY A 189 -11.56 11.43 16.69
N GLU A 190 -11.17 11.96 15.54
CA GLU A 190 -11.61 13.27 15.04
C GLU A 190 -12.91 13.23 14.22
N LEU A 191 -13.38 12.06 13.77
CA LEU A 191 -14.59 11.93 12.96
C LEU A 191 -15.85 12.55 13.62
N PRO A 192 -16.12 12.34 14.93
CA PRO A 192 -17.28 12.97 15.58
C PRO A 192 -17.25 14.50 15.54
N ARG A 193 -16.05 15.09 15.54
CA ARG A 193 -15.88 16.56 15.47
C ARG A 193 -16.10 17.07 14.05
N ARG A 194 -15.62 16.35 13.03
CA ARG A 194 -15.81 16.71 11.61
C ARG A 194 -17.27 16.62 11.18
N ALA A 195 -18.01 15.61 11.66
CA ALA A 195 -19.45 15.52 11.43
C ALA A 195 -20.25 16.69 12.02
N ALA A 196 -19.73 17.35 13.07
CA ALA A 196 -20.38 18.49 13.72
C ALA A 196 -20.09 19.85 13.05
N GLU A 197 -19.11 19.91 12.13
CA GLU A 197 -18.71 21.13 11.40
C GLU A 197 -18.64 20.83 9.89
N PRO A 198 -19.78 20.65 9.20
CA PRO A 198 -19.78 20.46 7.75
C PRO A 198 -19.16 21.70 7.07
N SER A 199 -18.20 21.45 6.18
CA SER A 199 -17.43 22.46 5.43
C SER A 199 -18.26 23.17 4.37
#